data_AF-A0A931XZV2-F1
#
_entry.id   AF-A0A931XZV2-F1
#
_cell.length_a   1.000
_cell.length_b   1.000
_cell.length_c   1.000
_cell.angle_alpha   90.00
_cell.angle_beta   90.00
_cell.angle_gamma   90.00
#
_symmetry.space_group_name_H-M   'P 1'
#
loop_
_entity.id
_entity.type
_entity.pdbx_description
1 polymer ?
#
loop_
_entity_poly.entity_id
_entity_poly.type
_entity_poly.pdbx_seq_one_letter_code
_entity_poly.pdbx_strand_id
1 'polypeptide(L)'
;MESELRARVPFLAWPVQWSHPAYGLMWFTDEPGAIVTQCLVERATPGAIGALHDFLDETVRLGLFEGRTDVVIVHDWRSIRVIDPGCRAEWLRRTQRPNKPFANIAASYVAVQLTGVLRMAVQTGALAVQLATGQQPVKIIDDPLEALAQCRIRAPARDLYDSLRRASGRFKLPRTP
;
A
#
# COMPACT_ATOMS: atom_id res chain seq x y z
N MET A 1 -6.54 3.71 25.45
CA MET A 1 -5.39 4.00 24.57
C MET A 1 -4.60 2.74 24.18
N GLU A 2 -4.37 1.77 25.09
CA GLU A 2 -3.78 0.46 24.73
C GLU A 2 -4.71 -0.48 23.94
N SER A 3 -6.04 -0.34 24.10
CA SER A 3 -7.01 -1.15 23.34
C SER A 3 -7.13 -0.74 21.86
N GLU A 4 -6.84 0.51 21.51
CA GLU A 4 -6.82 0.99 20.13
C GLU A 4 -5.56 0.57 19.36
N LEU A 5 -4.44 0.33 20.06
CA LEU A 5 -3.22 -0.21 19.47
C LEU A 5 -3.35 -1.70 19.12
N ARG A 6 -4.16 -2.47 19.86
CA ARG A 6 -4.42 -3.89 19.54
C ARG A 6 -5.26 -4.09 18.27
N ALA A 7 -6.02 -3.08 17.86
CA ALA A 7 -6.75 -3.08 16.58
C ALA A 7 -5.88 -2.71 15.35
N ARG A 8 -4.62 -2.30 15.57
CA ARG A 8 -3.67 -1.82 14.53
C ARG A 8 -2.66 -2.88 14.04
N VAL A 9 -2.77 -4.11 14.53
CA VAL A 9 -1.91 -5.25 14.17
C VAL A 9 -2.57 -5.93 12.96
N PRO A 10 -1.84 -6.02 11.83
CA PRO A 10 -0.84 -7.09 11.76
C PRO A 10 0.61 -6.67 11.55
N PHE A 11 0.86 -5.49 11.00
CA PHE A 11 2.19 -5.16 10.46
C PHE A 11 3.14 -4.51 11.47
N LEU A 12 2.66 -4.16 12.67
CA LEU A 12 3.51 -3.57 13.72
C LEU A 12 4.59 -4.54 14.22
N ALA A 13 4.43 -5.85 14.00
CA ALA A 13 5.47 -6.84 14.28
C ALA A 13 6.59 -6.86 13.21
N TRP A 14 6.37 -6.23 12.05
CA TRP A 14 7.34 -6.19 10.97
C TRP A 14 8.24 -4.96 11.13
N PRO A 15 9.54 -5.05 10.78
CA PRO A 15 10.40 -3.87 10.76
C PRO A 15 9.87 -2.85 9.74
N VAL A 16 9.44 -1.68 10.21
CA VAL A 16 8.91 -0.60 9.35
C VAL A 16 9.99 -0.16 8.38
N GLN A 17 9.75 -0.35 7.08
CA GLN A 17 10.71 0.00 6.03
C GLN A 17 10.54 1.45 5.58
N TRP A 18 9.29 1.94 5.54
CA TRP A 18 8.98 3.34 5.26
C TRP A 18 7.78 3.81 6.09
N SER A 19 7.86 5.02 6.64
CA SER A 19 6.72 5.77 7.17
C SER A 19 6.57 7.13 6.49
N HIS A 20 5.35 7.54 6.18
CA HIS A 20 5.06 8.89 5.69
C HIS A 20 3.95 9.54 6.54
N PRO A 21 4.15 10.76 7.08
CA PRO A 21 3.20 11.37 8.00
C PRO A 21 1.82 11.64 7.37
N ALA A 22 1.77 11.89 6.05
CA ALA A 22 0.51 12.10 5.34
C ALA A 22 -0.26 10.81 5.01
N TYR A 23 0.32 9.63 5.21
CA TYR A 23 -0.31 8.35 4.82
C TYR A 23 -0.28 7.30 5.93
N GLY A 24 0.91 6.88 6.35
CA GLY A 24 1.08 5.77 7.28
C GLY A 24 2.36 4.98 7.03
N LEU A 25 2.27 3.66 7.10
CA LEU A 25 3.41 2.72 7.09
C LEU A 25 3.41 1.88 5.82
N MET A 26 4.59 1.53 5.33
CA MET A 26 4.77 0.78 4.09
C MET A 26 5.95 -0.19 4.21
N TRP A 27 5.76 -1.37 3.63
CA TRP A 27 6.71 -2.47 3.59
C TRP A 27 6.71 -3.09 2.21
N PHE A 28 7.75 -3.84 1.92
CA PHE A 28 7.80 -4.76 0.82
C PHE A 28 8.54 -6.03 1.21
N THR A 29 8.26 -7.09 0.46
CA THR A 29 8.85 -8.42 0.59
C THR A 29 9.28 -8.89 -0.79
N ASP A 30 10.37 -9.66 -0.84
CA ASP A 30 10.96 -10.21 -2.06
C ASP A 30 10.49 -11.66 -2.34
N GLU A 31 10.15 -12.44 -1.31
CA GLU A 31 9.70 -13.83 -1.51
C GLU A 31 8.47 -14.22 -0.66
N PRO A 32 7.26 -14.27 -1.25
CA PRO A 32 6.89 -13.76 -2.58
C PRO A 32 6.98 -12.23 -2.67
N GLY A 33 7.01 -11.71 -3.89
CA GLY A 33 7.06 -10.28 -4.14
C GLY A 33 5.78 -9.61 -3.64
N ALA A 34 5.88 -8.72 -2.65
CA ALA A 34 4.73 -7.97 -2.19
C ALA A 34 5.07 -6.54 -1.80
N ILE A 35 4.08 -5.67 -1.95
CA ILE A 35 4.02 -4.35 -1.32
C ILE A 35 2.87 -4.37 -0.33
N VAL A 36 3.15 -3.96 0.89
CA VAL A 36 2.16 -3.86 1.95
C VAL A 36 2.11 -2.43 2.43
N THR A 37 0.93 -1.87 2.58
CA THR A 37 0.76 -0.51 3.08
C THR A 37 -0.33 -0.48 4.14
N GLN A 38 -0.15 0.34 5.17
CA GLN A 38 -1.12 0.58 6.22
C GLN A 38 -1.34 2.08 6.37
N CYS A 39 -2.56 2.51 6.04
CA CYS A 39 -2.98 3.88 6.23
C CYS A 39 -3.25 4.13 7.73
N LEU A 40 -2.63 5.18 8.28
CA LEU A 40 -2.80 5.60 9.67
C LEU A 40 -3.63 6.88 9.80
N VAL A 41 -4.03 7.49 8.68
CA VAL A 41 -4.88 8.68 8.66
C VAL A 41 -6.35 8.30 8.56
N GLU A 42 -7.21 9.05 9.25
CA GLU A 42 -8.66 8.86 9.16
C GLU A 42 -9.29 9.58 7.95
N ARG A 43 -8.59 10.58 7.41
CA ARG A 43 -9.04 11.37 6.27
C ARG A 43 -8.04 11.23 5.13
N ALA A 44 -8.46 10.57 4.06
CA ALA A 44 -7.67 10.44 2.84
C ALA A 44 -7.71 11.74 2.05
N THR A 45 -6.57 12.42 1.95
CA THR A 45 -6.39 13.65 1.18
C THR A 45 -5.64 13.35 -0.13
N PRO A 46 -5.67 14.25 -1.14
CA PRO A 46 -4.83 14.09 -2.34
C PRO A 46 -3.34 13.95 -1.99
N GLY A 47 -2.88 14.64 -0.93
CA GLY A 47 -1.52 14.49 -0.42
C GLY A 47 -1.22 13.09 0.12
N ALA A 48 -2.19 12.44 0.77
CA ALA A 48 -2.06 11.04 1.22
C ALA A 48 -1.93 10.08 0.02
N ILE A 49 -2.73 10.30 -1.03
CA ILE A 49 -2.65 9.53 -2.28
C ILE A 49 -1.31 9.76 -2.99
N GLY A 50 -0.84 11.01 -3.03
CA GLY A 50 0.48 11.36 -3.57
C GLY A 50 1.59 10.62 -2.83
N ALA A 51 1.58 10.67 -1.50
CA ALA A 51 2.57 9.98 -0.66
C ALA A 51 2.61 8.46 -0.87
N LEU A 52 1.44 7.83 -1.01
CA LEU A 52 1.36 6.41 -1.38
C LEU A 52 2.01 6.15 -2.73
N HIS A 53 1.71 6.96 -3.75
CA HIS A 53 2.31 6.77 -5.08
C HIS A 53 3.81 7.11 -5.09
N ASP A 54 4.27 8.05 -4.27
CA ASP A 54 5.70 8.37 -4.17
C ASP A 54 6.49 7.18 -3.61
N PHE A 55 5.91 6.46 -2.64
CA PHE A 55 6.44 5.18 -2.17
C PHE A 55 6.52 4.16 -3.30
N LEU A 56 5.41 3.99 -4.00
CA LEU A 56 5.28 3.04 -5.10
C LEU A 56 6.31 3.33 -6.22
N ASP A 57 6.42 4.58 -6.67
CA ASP A 57 7.40 5.03 -7.67
C ASP A 57 8.83 4.72 -7.21
N GLU A 58 9.14 4.96 -5.94
CA GLU A 58 10.47 4.71 -5.38
C GLU A 58 10.81 3.21 -5.35
N THR A 59 9.86 2.32 -5.06
CA THR A 59 10.13 0.87 -5.13
C THR A 59 10.53 0.41 -6.53
N VAL A 60 9.95 1.04 -7.56
CA VAL A 60 10.31 0.78 -8.96
C VAL A 60 11.64 1.42 -9.32
N ARG A 61 11.90 2.65 -8.86
CA ARG A 61 13.20 3.32 -9.05
C ARG A 61 14.36 2.50 -8.45
N LEU A 62 14.11 1.81 -7.34
CA LEU A 62 15.08 0.93 -6.68
C LEU A 62 15.21 -0.46 -7.35
N GLY A 63 14.43 -0.76 -8.39
CA GLY A 63 14.50 -2.02 -9.12
C GLY A 63 13.98 -3.23 -8.31
N LEU A 64 13.25 -3.02 -7.21
CA LEU A 64 12.88 -4.09 -6.27
C LEU A 64 12.02 -5.19 -6.89
N PHE A 65 11.35 -4.87 -8.00
CA PHE A 65 10.43 -5.76 -8.70
C PHE A 65 10.72 -5.87 -10.20
N GLU A 66 11.92 -5.49 -10.63
CA GLU A 66 12.29 -5.57 -12.04
C GLU A 66 12.18 -7.01 -12.56
N GLY A 67 11.53 -7.19 -13.70
CA GLY A 67 11.30 -8.51 -14.31
C GLY A 67 10.28 -9.40 -13.60
N ARG A 68 9.67 -8.95 -12.49
CA ARG A 68 8.69 -9.74 -11.75
C ARG A 68 7.28 -9.61 -12.29
N THR A 69 6.53 -10.71 -12.20
CA THR A 69 5.11 -10.79 -12.58
C THR A 69 4.23 -11.34 -11.47
N ASP A 70 4.83 -11.71 -10.33
CA ASP A 70 4.18 -12.30 -9.16
C ASP A 70 3.89 -11.29 -8.05
N VAL A 71 4.10 -9.99 -8.32
CA VAL A 71 4.01 -8.94 -7.30
C VAL A 71 2.57 -8.73 -6.88
N VAL A 72 2.30 -8.81 -5.58
CA VAL A 72 1.00 -8.47 -5.00
C VAL A 72 1.06 -7.16 -4.22
N ILE A 73 -0.01 -6.38 -4.23
CA ILE A 73 -0.13 -5.19 -3.39
C ILE A 73 -1.25 -5.40 -2.38
N VAL A 74 -0.99 -5.17 -1.10
CA VAL A 74 -1.97 -5.23 -0.02
C VAL A 74 -2.04 -3.87 0.66
N HIS A 75 -3.20 -3.23 0.59
CA HIS A 75 -3.49 -1.97 1.25
C HIS A 75 -4.43 -2.19 2.45
N ASP A 76 -4.01 -1.77 3.63
CA ASP A 76 -4.88 -1.63 4.79
C ASP A 76 -5.35 -0.18 4.92
N TRP A 77 -6.58 0.06 4.47
CA TRP A 77 -7.28 1.35 4.48
C TRP A 77 -8.37 1.40 5.55
N ARG A 78 -8.39 0.46 6.51
CA ARG A 78 -9.44 0.36 7.53
C ARG A 78 -9.52 1.60 8.43
N SER A 79 -8.42 2.35 8.57
CA SER A 79 -8.39 3.62 9.29
C SER A 79 -9.16 4.74 8.60
N ILE A 80 -9.35 4.68 7.27
CA ILE A 80 -9.99 5.75 6.50
C ILE A 80 -11.49 5.81 6.84
N ARG A 81 -11.95 7.01 7.17
CA ARG A 81 -13.34 7.36 7.45
C ARG A 81 -13.90 8.34 6.43
N VAL A 82 -13.04 9.21 5.90
CA VAL A 82 -13.42 10.27 4.96
C VAL A 82 -12.44 10.26 3.79
N ILE A 83 -12.96 10.38 2.56
CA ILE A 83 -12.15 10.62 1.37
C ILE A 83 -12.45 12.02 0.86
N ASP A 84 -11.41 12.85 0.76
CA ASP A 84 -11.55 14.20 0.26
C ASP A 84 -11.84 14.25 -1.25
N PRO A 85 -12.57 15.29 -1.69
CA PRO A 85 -12.63 15.63 -3.11
C PRO A 85 -11.22 15.73 -3.70
N GLY A 86 -11.05 15.23 -4.92
CA GLY A 86 -9.77 15.25 -5.63
C GLY A 86 -8.90 14.01 -5.45
N CYS A 87 -9.11 13.17 -4.41
CA CYS A 87 -8.35 11.93 -4.24
C CYS A 87 -8.43 11.01 -5.46
N ARG A 88 -9.62 10.90 -6.07
CA ARG A 88 -9.83 10.14 -7.31
C ARG A 88 -9.07 10.72 -8.50
N ALA A 89 -9.11 12.05 -8.66
CA ALA A 89 -8.42 12.72 -9.75
C ALA A 89 -6.90 12.55 -9.61
N GLU A 90 -6.38 12.67 -8.40
CA GLU A 90 -4.97 12.45 -8.10
C GLU A 90 -4.55 11.00 -8.37
N TRP A 91 -5.36 10.02 -7.95
CA TRP A 91 -5.11 8.60 -8.25
C TRP A 91 -5.05 8.33 -9.75
N LEU A 92 -6.02 8.82 -10.52
CA LEU A 92 -6.05 8.66 -11.98
C LEU A 92 -4.85 9.34 -12.65
N ARG A 93 -4.52 10.56 -12.24
CA ARG A 93 -3.37 11.32 -12.74
C ARG A 93 -2.05 10.57 -12.56
N ARG A 94 -1.88 9.85 -11.45
CA ARG A 94 -0.66 9.08 -11.16
C ARG A 94 -0.64 7.74 -11.89
N THR A 95 -1.77 7.04 -11.99
CA THR A 95 -1.87 5.74 -12.68
C THR A 95 -1.85 5.81 -14.20
N GLN A 96 -2.14 6.98 -14.80
CA GLN A 96 -2.12 7.20 -16.25
C GLN A 96 -0.74 7.58 -16.83
N ARG A 97 0.30 7.73 -16.00
CA ARG A 97 1.61 8.14 -16.50
C ARG A 97 2.25 7.07 -17.39
N PRO A 98 2.92 7.46 -18.49
CA PRO A 98 3.78 6.54 -19.24
C PRO A 98 4.95 6.12 -18.33
N ASN A 99 5.26 4.82 -18.27
CA ASN A 99 6.12 4.16 -17.27
C ASN A 99 5.43 3.94 -15.92
N LYS A 100 4.31 3.21 -15.96
CA LYS A 100 3.57 2.83 -14.76
C LYS A 100 4.46 1.94 -13.89
N PRO A 101 4.75 2.34 -12.65
CA PRO A 101 5.27 1.38 -11.70
C PRO A 101 4.23 0.25 -11.63
N PHE A 102 4.66 -0.99 -11.83
CA PHE A 102 3.83 -2.19 -11.72
C PHE A 102 2.77 -2.43 -12.82
N ALA A 103 3.11 -2.28 -14.09
CA ALA A 103 2.31 -2.85 -15.17
C ALA A 103 1.99 -4.36 -14.97
N ASN A 104 2.82 -5.07 -14.20
CA ASN A 104 2.77 -6.52 -13.96
C ASN A 104 2.32 -6.92 -12.54
N ILE A 105 1.44 -6.15 -11.87
CA ILE A 105 0.85 -6.58 -10.59
C ILE A 105 0.01 -7.84 -10.84
N ALA A 106 0.31 -8.92 -10.10
CA ALA A 106 -0.47 -10.15 -10.12
C ALA A 106 -1.84 -9.97 -9.46
N ALA A 107 -1.87 -9.28 -8.32
CA ALA A 107 -3.11 -8.96 -7.62
C ALA A 107 -2.96 -7.72 -6.72
N SER A 108 -4.05 -6.96 -6.56
CA SER A 108 -4.15 -5.88 -5.58
C SER A 108 -5.31 -6.16 -4.62
N TYR A 109 -5.05 -6.03 -3.33
CA TYR A 109 -6.00 -6.23 -2.25
C TYR A 109 -6.15 -4.94 -1.45
N VAL A 110 -7.38 -4.54 -1.15
CA VAL A 110 -7.65 -3.37 -0.31
C VAL A 110 -8.61 -3.76 0.80
N ALA A 111 -8.12 -3.70 2.04
CA ALA A 111 -8.93 -3.84 3.23
C ALA A 111 -9.55 -2.49 3.61
N VAL A 112 -10.88 -2.41 3.68
CA VAL A 112 -11.60 -1.20 4.11
C VAL A 112 -12.58 -1.52 5.21
N GLN A 113 -12.74 -0.61 6.18
CA GLN A 113 -13.74 -0.79 7.22
C GLN A 113 -15.13 -0.44 6.68
N LEU A 114 -16.09 -1.31 7.00
CA LEU A 114 -17.41 -1.51 6.40
C LEU A 114 -18.41 -0.35 6.58
N THR A 115 -18.13 0.85 6.05
CA THR A 115 -19.24 1.72 5.62
C THR A 115 -19.57 1.38 4.17
N GLY A 116 -20.84 1.08 3.87
CA GLY A 116 -21.27 0.69 2.51
C GLY A 116 -20.89 1.74 1.45
N VAL A 117 -20.89 3.01 1.83
CA VAL A 117 -20.48 4.14 0.99
C VAL A 117 -18.99 4.09 0.64
N LEU A 118 -18.12 3.86 1.63
CA LEU A 118 -16.68 3.79 1.39
C LEU A 118 -16.30 2.59 0.53
N ARG A 119 -16.92 1.42 0.79
CA ARG A 119 -16.75 0.23 -0.04
C ARG A 119 -17.13 0.51 -1.50
N MET A 120 -18.28 1.12 -1.73
CA MET A 120 -18.74 1.48 -3.07
C MET A 120 -17.79 2.48 -3.76
N ALA A 121 -17.28 3.46 -3.03
CA ALA A 121 -16.32 4.43 -3.55
C ALA A 121 -15.01 3.74 -4.00
N VAL A 122 -14.50 2.80 -3.20
CA VAL A 122 -13.31 2.02 -3.55
C VAL A 122 -13.57 1.07 -4.72
N GLN A 123 -14.71 0.37 -4.77
CA GLN A 123 -15.10 -0.47 -5.91
C GLN A 123 -15.18 0.34 -7.21
N THR A 124 -15.81 1.52 -7.15
CA THR A 124 -15.94 2.42 -8.29
C THR A 124 -14.56 2.93 -8.74
N GLY A 125 -13.69 3.28 -7.79
CA GLY A 125 -12.31 3.68 -8.07
C GLY A 125 -11.52 2.55 -8.73
N ALA A 126 -11.59 1.34 -8.18
CA ALA A 126 -10.94 0.15 -8.70
C ALA A 126 -11.38 -0.17 -10.14
N LEU A 127 -12.69 -0.14 -10.41
CA LEU A 127 -13.22 -0.34 -11.75
C LEU A 127 -12.73 0.73 -12.74
N ALA A 128 -12.75 2.00 -12.33
CA ALA A 128 -12.26 3.09 -13.18
C ALA A 128 -10.77 2.92 -13.52
N VAL A 129 -9.96 2.49 -12.54
CA VAL A 129 -8.54 2.18 -12.76
C VAL A 129 -8.39 0.98 -13.68
N GLN A 130 -9.13 -0.10 -13.47
CA GLN A 130 -9.10 -1.27 -14.33
C GLN A 130 -9.44 -0.91 -15.78
N LEU A 131 -10.51 -0.14 -16.01
CA LEU A 131 -10.88 0.31 -17.36
C LEU A 131 -9.82 1.21 -17.99
N ALA A 132 -9.18 2.08 -17.21
CA ALA A 132 -8.15 3.00 -17.71
C ALA A 132 -6.78 2.33 -17.93
N THR A 133 -6.51 1.20 -17.27
CA THR A 133 -5.16 0.59 -17.23
C THR A 133 -5.10 -0.81 -17.82
N GLY A 134 -6.23 -1.51 -17.98
CA GLY A 134 -6.29 -2.91 -18.36
C GLY A 134 -5.78 -3.90 -17.29
N GLN A 135 -5.47 -3.41 -16.08
CA GLN A 135 -4.90 -4.24 -15.01
C GLN A 135 -5.94 -5.15 -14.34
N GLN A 136 -5.45 -6.14 -13.60
CA GLN A 136 -6.30 -7.03 -12.80
C GLN A 136 -7.18 -6.23 -11.82
N PRO A 137 -8.42 -6.70 -11.55
CA PRO A 137 -9.32 -6.01 -10.64
C PRO A 137 -8.77 -6.00 -9.22
N VAL A 138 -8.96 -4.87 -8.53
CA VAL A 138 -8.66 -4.75 -7.09
C VAL A 138 -9.68 -5.58 -6.32
N LYS A 139 -9.19 -6.47 -5.44
CA LYS A 139 -10.01 -7.28 -4.54
C LYS A 139 -10.23 -6.52 -3.24
N ILE A 140 -11.49 -6.31 -2.88
CA ILE A 140 -11.84 -5.73 -1.58
C ILE A 140 -12.03 -6.86 -0.58
N ILE A 141 -11.33 -6.75 0.54
CA ILE A 141 -11.32 -7.75 1.62
C ILE A 141 -11.64 -7.07 2.96
N ASP A 142 -11.95 -7.87 3.97
CA ASP A 142 -12.22 -7.36 5.32
C ASP A 142 -10.97 -7.40 6.21
N ASP A 143 -10.11 -8.40 6.02
CA ASP A 143 -8.87 -8.58 6.78
C ASP A 143 -7.65 -8.68 5.85
N PRO A 144 -6.69 -7.75 5.93
CA PRO A 144 -5.46 -7.84 5.13
C PRO A 144 -4.63 -9.08 5.43
N LEU A 145 -4.72 -9.66 6.63
CA LEU A 145 -4.00 -10.90 6.97
C LEU A 145 -4.42 -12.08 6.10
N GLU A 146 -5.70 -12.13 5.73
CA GLU A 146 -6.21 -13.21 4.88
C GLU A 146 -5.54 -13.16 3.50
N ALA A 147 -5.40 -11.97 2.92
CA ALA A 147 -4.69 -11.80 1.65
C ALA A 147 -3.22 -12.19 1.74
N LEU A 148 -2.53 -11.82 2.83
CA LEU A 148 -1.14 -12.25 3.03
C LEU A 148 -1.03 -13.77 3.11
N ALA A 149 -1.93 -14.41 3.87
CA ALA A 149 -1.94 -15.86 4.02
C ALA A 149 -2.24 -16.57 2.69
N GLN A 150 -3.24 -16.10 1.94
CA GLN A 150 -3.59 -16.61 0.60
C GLN A 150 -2.41 -16.48 -0.37
N CYS A 151 -1.68 -15.36 -0.30
CA CYS A 151 -0.52 -15.11 -1.14
C CYS A 151 0.79 -15.68 -0.56
N ARG A 152 0.77 -16.34 0.61
CA ARG A 152 1.96 -16.86 1.32
C ARG A 152 3.01 -15.79 1.63
N ILE A 153 2.59 -14.53 1.78
CA ILE A 153 3.48 -13.41 2.14
C ILE A 153 3.89 -13.53 3.60
N ARG A 154 5.18 -13.39 3.86
CA ARG A 154 5.79 -13.43 5.19
C ARG A 154 6.35 -12.07 5.56
N ALA A 155 6.64 -11.87 6.83
CA ALA A 155 7.35 -10.67 7.28
C ALA A 155 8.68 -10.53 6.52
N PRO A 156 9.06 -9.31 6.10
CA PRO A 156 10.35 -9.10 5.47
C PRO A 156 11.46 -9.44 6.45
N ALA A 157 12.50 -10.07 5.92
CA ALA A 157 13.70 -10.34 6.69
C ALA A 157 14.41 -9.02 7.08
N ARG A 158 15.07 -9.01 8.23
CA ARG A 158 15.66 -7.79 8.82
C ARG A 158 16.85 -7.26 8.02
N ASP A 159 17.57 -8.15 7.34
CA ASP A 159 18.71 -7.89 6.47
C ASP A 159 18.32 -7.19 5.15
N LEU A 160 17.18 -7.56 4.57
CA LEU A 160 16.58 -6.84 3.43
C LEU A 160 16.35 -5.37 3.81
N TYR A 161 15.74 -5.15 4.96
CA TYR A 161 15.51 -3.82 5.54
C TYR A 161 16.80 -3.00 5.71
N ASP A 162 17.84 -3.59 6.31
CA ASP A 162 19.12 -2.91 6.52
C ASP A 162 19.81 -2.52 5.21
N SER A 163 19.67 -3.34 4.18
CA SER A 163 20.26 -3.09 2.86
C SER A 163 19.62 -1.89 2.16
N LEU A 164 18.31 -1.71 2.32
CA LEU A 164 17.57 -0.59 1.71
C LEU A 164 17.77 0.71 2.45
N ARG A 165 17.87 0.63 3.78
CA ARG A 165 18.24 1.77 4.60
C ARG A 165 19.61 2.31 4.17
N ARG A 166 20.56 1.44 3.86
CA ARG A 166 21.87 1.83 3.31
C ARG A 166 21.75 2.43 1.90
N ALA A 167 20.94 1.84 1.02
CA ALA A 167 20.84 2.25 -0.38
C ALA A 167 20.09 3.58 -0.61
N SER A 168 19.12 3.91 0.24
CA SER A 168 18.17 4.99 -0.04
C SER A 168 18.55 6.37 0.49
N GLY A 169 19.38 6.47 1.53
CA GLY A 169 19.77 7.73 2.20
C GLY A 169 18.60 8.61 2.72
N ARG A 170 17.35 8.27 2.42
CA ARG A 170 16.13 9.08 2.59
C ARG A 170 15.09 8.42 3.48
N PHE A 171 15.23 7.13 3.80
CA PHE A 171 14.34 6.45 4.74
C PHE A 171 14.64 6.93 6.17
N LYS A 172 13.92 7.99 6.59
CA LYS A 172 13.87 8.39 8.00
C LYS A 172 12.78 7.56 8.68
N LEU A 173 13.21 6.71 9.59
CA LEU A 173 12.30 5.99 10.48
C LEU A 173 11.69 6.97 11.49
N PRO A 174 10.47 6.71 11.98
CA PRO A 174 10.11 7.18 13.30
C PRO A 174 11.11 6.56 14.28
N ARG A 175 11.72 7.35 15.17
CA ARG A 175 12.45 6.77 16.30
C ARG A 175 11.46 5.89 17.05
N THR A 176 11.69 4.58 17.08
CA THR A 176 10.97 3.69 17.98
C THR A 176 11.25 4.17 19.40
N PRO A 177 10.23 4.38 20.25
CA PRO A 177 10.45 4.67 21.66
C PRO A 177 11.19 3.52 22.35
#